data_AF-A0A0L0C7M2-F1
#
_entry.id   AF-A0A0L0C7M2-F1
#
_cell.length_a   1.000
_cell.length_b   1.000
_cell.length_c   1.000
_cell.angle_alpha   90.00
_cell.angle_beta   90.00
_cell.angle_gamma   90.00
#
_symmetry.space_group_name_H-M   'P 1'
#
loop_
_entity.id
_entity.type
_entity.pdbx_description
1 polymer ?
#
loop_
_entity_poly.entity_id
_entity_poly.type
_entity_poly.pdbx_seq_one_letter_code
_entity_poly.pdbx_strand_id
1 'polypeptide(L)' 'MEKDTDSYVSSDDNTTTDLETLQYLKDNDTNLESLNKYPNVKRLFFKYNTCLPCSAPVSLLVE' A
#
# COMPACT_ATOMS: atom_id res chain seq x y z
N MET A 1 -15.08 -31.19 -0.46
CA MET A 1 -14.26 -30.04 -0.04
C MET A 1 -13.80 -29.38 -1.33
N GLU A 2 -14.68 -28.62 -1.97
CA GLU A 2 -14.35 -27.84 -3.16
C GLU A 2 -13.37 -26.73 -2.76
N LYS A 3 -12.26 -26.63 -3.50
CA LYS A 3 -11.33 -25.49 -3.41
C LYS A 3 -11.59 -24.64 -4.64
N ASP A 4 -12.49 -23.68 -4.53
CA ASP A 4 -12.59 -22.57 -5.46
C ASP A 4 -11.34 -21.70 -5.26
N THR A 5 -10.33 -21.96 -6.09
CA THR A 5 -9.15 -21.12 -6.20
C THR A 5 -9.36 -20.23 -7.40
N ASP A 6 -10.05 -19.11 -7.17
CA ASP A 6 -10.23 -18.06 -8.17
C ASP A 6 -8.87 -17.44 -8.48
N SER A 7 -8.14 -18.03 -9.44
CA SER A 7 -6.99 -17.39 -10.03
C SER A 7 -7.48 -16.27 -10.95
N TYR A 8 -7.66 -15.10 -10.38
CA TYR A 8 -7.80 -13.85 -11.11
C TYR A 8 -6.48 -13.59 -11.86
N VAL A 9 -6.40 -14.06 -13.10
CA VAL A 9 -5.30 -13.74 -14.01
C VAL A 9 -5.55 -12.32 -14.52
N SER A 10 -4.82 -11.37 -13.97
CA SER A 10 -4.74 -10.00 -14.48
C SER A 10 -3.30 -9.72 -14.86
N SER A 11 -3.13 -9.42 -16.15
CA SER A 11 -1.98 -8.87 -16.88
C SER A 11 -0.65 -8.74 -16.13
N ASP A 12 0.42 -9.25 -16.76
CA ASP A 12 1.78 -9.50 -16.25
C ASP A 12 2.41 -8.43 -15.33
N ASP A 13 1.95 -7.18 -15.35
CA ASP A 13 2.36 -6.10 -14.46
C ASP A 13 1.94 -6.29 -12.99
N ASN A 14 0.80 -6.94 -12.70
CA ASN A 14 0.32 -7.11 -11.32
C ASN A 14 1.11 -8.14 -10.52
N THR A 15 1.68 -9.15 -11.18
CA THR A 15 2.42 -10.24 -10.51
C THR A 15 3.59 -9.73 -9.66
N THR A 16 4.28 -8.69 -10.14
CA THR A 16 5.40 -8.08 -9.44
C THR A 16 4.95 -7.27 -8.21
N THR A 17 3.81 -6.59 -8.31
CA THR A 17 3.22 -5.80 -7.21
C THR A 17 2.65 -6.73 -6.12
N ASP A 18 2.00 -7.82 -6.52
CA ASP A 18 1.44 -8.81 -5.61
C ASP A 18 2.55 -9.53 -4.83
N LEU A 19 3.64 -9.91 -5.52
CA LEU A 19 4.80 -10.53 -4.86
C LEU A 19 5.44 -9.58 -3.84
N GLU A 20 5.63 -8.31 -4.21
CA GLU A 20 6.19 -7.30 -3.32
C GLU A 20 5.30 -7.07 -2.09
N THR A 21 3.97 -7.07 -2.28
CA THR A 21 2.99 -6.94 -1.21
C THR A 21 3.05 -8.13 -0.26
N LEU A 22 3.11 -9.36 -0.78
CA LEU A 22 3.25 -10.57 0.04
C LEU A 22 4.56 -10.59 0.83
N GLN A 23 5.65 -10.09 0.24
CA GLN A 23 6.93 -9.96 0.93
C GLN A 23 6.87 -8.93 2.05
N TYR A 24 6.29 -7.74 1.80
CA TYR A 24 6.10 -6.72 2.82
C TYR A 24 5.25 -7.22 4.00
N LEU A 25 4.16 -7.95 3.72
CA LEU A 25 3.29 -8.50 4.77
C LEU A 25 3.95 -9.62 5.59
N LYS A 26 4.97 -10.28 5.05
CA LYS A 26 5.72 -11.34 5.74
C LYS A 26 6.93 -10.79 6.51
N ASP A 27 7.45 -9.63 6.12
CA ASP A 27 8.54 -8.97 6.82
C ASP A 27 8.06 -8.55 8.23
N ASN A 28 8.92 -8.74 9.24
CA ASN A 28 8.61 -8.41 10.64
C ASN A 28 9.13 -7.01 11.02
N ASP A 29 9.76 -6.31 10.07
CA ASP A 29 10.29 -4.97 10.25
C ASP A 29 9.16 -3.93 10.42
N THR A 30 9.09 -3.32 11.61
CA THR A 30 8.09 -2.30 11.96
C THR A 30 8.57 -0.88 11.72
N ASN A 31 9.83 -0.70 11.28
CA ASN A 31 10.36 0.61 10.97
C ASN A 31 9.77 1.15 9.66
N LEU A 32 9.42 2.43 9.60
CA LEU A 32 8.92 3.09 8.39
C LEU A 32 9.92 3.04 7.21
N GLU A 33 11.22 2.96 7.50
CA GLU A 33 12.27 2.80 6.49
C GLU A 33 12.18 1.48 5.73
N SER A 34 11.52 0.45 6.29
CA SER A 34 11.27 -0.83 5.62
C SER A 34 10.52 -0.64 4.30
N LEU A 35 9.67 0.38 4.22
CA LEU A 35 8.90 0.75 3.05
C LEU A 35 9.79 1.19 1.87
N ASN A 36 11.06 1.56 2.10
CA ASN A 36 12.01 1.86 1.02
C ASN A 36 12.44 0.60 0.24
N LYS A 37 12.32 -0.59 0.85
CA LYS A 37 12.60 -1.88 0.21
C LYS A 37 11.51 -2.25 -0.82
N TYR A 38 10.32 -1.66 -0.67
CA TYR A 38 9.11 -2.02 -1.41
C TYR A 38 8.51 -0.78 -2.11
N PRO A 39 9.03 -0.37 -3.29
CA PRO A 39 8.63 0.86 -3.97
C PRO A 39 7.17 0.89 -4.47
N ASN A 40 6.59 -0.24 -4.87
CA ASN A 40 5.18 -0.31 -5.27
C ASN A 40 4.26 -0.25 -4.04
N VAL A 41 4.61 -0.97 -2.98
CA VAL A 41 3.87 -0.91 -1.69
C VAL A 41 3.94 0.50 -1.11
N LYS A 42 5.10 1.15 -1.19
CA LYS A 42 5.29 2.55 -0.79
C LYS A 42 4.35 3.50 -1.52
N ARG A 43 4.24 3.34 -2.84
CA ARG A 43 3.34 4.15 -3.68
C ARG A 43 1.88 3.94 -3.26
N LEU A 44 1.49 2.70 -2.99
CA LEU A 44 0.16 2.33 -2.52
C LEU A 44 -0.14 2.94 -1.14
N PHE A 45 0.85 2.87 -0.24
CA PHE A 45 0.77 3.44 1.10
C PHE A 45 0.48 4.94 1.02
N PHE A 46 1.24 5.70 0.23
CA PHE A 46 0.97 7.13 0.05
C PHE A 46 -0.40 7.37 -0.60
N LYS A 47 -0.74 6.61 -1.64
CA LYS A 47 -2.02 6.77 -2.35
C LYS A 47 -3.23 6.62 -1.43
N TYR A 48 -3.22 5.65 -0.51
CA TYR A 48 -4.39 5.34 0.31
C TYR A 48 -4.31 5.84 1.76
N ASN A 49 -3.11 5.98 2.34
CA ASN A 49 -2.94 6.39 3.74
C ASN A 49 -2.53 7.85 3.91
N THR A 50 -2.03 8.51 2.86
CA THR A 50 -1.67 9.95 2.91
C THR A 50 -2.56 10.83 2.06
N CYS A 51 -3.68 10.30 1.54
CA CYS A 51 -4.77 11.17 1.10
C CYS A 51 -5.11 12.07 2.27
N LEU A 52 -4.74 13.34 2.13
CA LEU A 52 -4.99 14.38 3.11
C LEU A 52 -6.43 14.24 3.60
N PRO A 53 -6.70 14.21 4.91
CA PRO A 53 -8.01 14.63 5.34
C PRO A 53 -8.18 16.02 4.75
N CYS A 54 -9.17 16.19 3.87
CA CYS A 54 -9.67 17.51 3.55
C CYS A 54 -10.30 18.06 4.84
N SER A 55 -9.47 18.53 5.75
CA SER A 55 -9.77 19.59 6.67
C SER A 55 -8.69 20.61 6.39
N ALA A 56 -9.06 21.68 5.70
CA ALA A 56 -8.22 22.86 5.55
C ALA A 56 -7.44 23.14 6.85
N PRO A 57 -6.20 23.64 6.80
CA PRO A 57 -5.48 24.00 8.00
C PRO A 57 -6.37 24.94 8.82
N VAL A 58 -6.82 24.48 9.99
CA VAL A 58 -7.60 25.25 10.98
C VAL A 58 -6.65 26.24 11.67
N SER A 59 -5.90 26.98 10.87
CA SER A 59 -4.94 28.00 11.28
C SER A 59 -5.00 29.23 10.36
N LEU A 60 -6.01 29.31 9.50
CA LEU A 60 -6.40 30.51 8.74
C LEU A 60 -7.80 31.06 9.14
N LEU A 61 -8.42 30.57 10.24
CA LEU A 61 -9.75 31.01 10.70
C LEU A 61 -9.73 31.73 12.06
N VAL A 62 -8.62 32.32 12.48
CA VAL A 62 -8.69 33.39 13.50
C VAL A 62 -7.56 34.38 13.23
N GLU A 63 -7.86 35.35 12.37
CA GLU A 63 -7.37 36.73 12.53
C GLU A 63 -8.33 37.43 13.50
#